data_AF-A0A6A5ZHI5-F1
#
_entry.id   AF-A0A6A5ZHI5-F1
#
_cell.length_a   1.000
_cell.length_b   1.000
_cell.length_c   1.000
_cell.angle_alpha   90.00
_cell.angle_beta   90.00
_cell.angle_gamma   90.00
#
_symmetry.space_group_name_H-M   'P 1'
#
loop_
_entity.id
_entity.type
_entity.pdbx_description
1 polymer ?
#
loop_
_entity_poly.entity_id
_entity_poly.type
_entity_poly.pdbx_seq_one_letter_code
_entity_poly.pdbx_strand_id
1 'polypeptide(L)'
;MAGSDDDDDYMNMVFEEAPKQETALQRRMRIEREGRERGRIKSKAERDAEAEAAREAGLAKELDSSNKGFKMMAKFGFKKGDTLGKSENARKVPIHLDIKEDKGGIGLDSEKKRKFREHMEKAEQEAKRSKVEEGDYRDRVRQEREEKKAEKEFYNAQRTVERLHEQSLEHGKFTEQDVSKGHSPKSAMSVPLKEVNVVWRGLIRHRLEKQRNQKQQRDLKDSLTARLPTLTDDEEDEDDKLALGREAEVQLLDPEDEEDSELEEFDALSFSDRLEKIVLYLRETYHYCFWCKHQYVDATLDGCPGITEEDHD
;
A
#
# COMPACT_ATOMS: atom_id res chain seq x y z
N MET A 1 66.94 -25.32 17.12
CA MET A 1 66.30 -24.08 16.64
C MET A 1 66.36 -24.15 15.12
N ALA A 2 65.40 -24.84 14.51
CA ALA A 2 64.14 -24.28 14.00
C ALA A 2 64.38 -23.65 12.61
N GLY A 3 63.85 -24.31 11.58
CA GLY A 3 63.66 -23.76 10.24
C GLY A 3 62.17 -23.51 10.00
N SER A 4 61.86 -22.59 9.09
CA SER A 4 60.64 -22.52 8.27
C SER A 4 60.71 -21.29 7.35
N ASP A 5 60.47 -21.55 6.06
CA ASP A 5 59.76 -20.75 5.02
C ASP A 5 60.23 -19.31 4.76
N ASP A 6 60.79 -18.90 3.61
CA ASP A 6 60.67 -19.33 2.19
C ASP A 6 59.27 -19.20 1.54
N ASP A 7 58.46 -18.28 2.08
CA ASP A 7 57.26 -17.74 1.42
C ASP A 7 57.49 -16.28 0.97
N ASP A 8 58.49 -16.07 0.10
CA ASP A 8 58.63 -14.82 -0.65
C ASP A 8 57.48 -14.70 -1.67
N ASP A 9 56.39 -14.04 -1.25
CA ASP A 9 55.46 -13.23 -2.06
C ASP A 9 55.02 -13.79 -3.44
N TYR A 10 54.79 -15.12 -3.53
CA TYR A 10 54.33 -15.84 -4.73
C TYR A 10 52.88 -15.49 -5.18
N MET A 11 52.26 -14.46 -4.60
CA MET A 11 50.89 -14.05 -4.98
C MET A 11 50.66 -12.54 -5.05
N ASN A 12 51.71 -11.69 -4.96
CA ASN A 12 51.53 -10.24 -5.09
C ASN A 12 52.46 -9.57 -6.11
N MET A 13 52.61 -10.19 -7.28
CA MET A 13 52.96 -9.45 -8.49
C MET A 13 51.72 -8.64 -8.90
N VAL A 14 51.60 -7.41 -8.39
CA VAL A 14 50.69 -6.42 -8.98
C VAL A 14 51.25 -6.14 -10.37
N PHE A 15 50.72 -6.84 -11.36
CA PHE A 15 50.88 -6.45 -12.75
C PHE A 15 50.34 -5.03 -12.84
N GLU A 16 51.21 -4.03 -13.01
CA GLU A 16 50.77 -2.73 -13.50
C GLU A 16 50.05 -3.02 -14.83
N GLU A 17 48.72 -3.00 -14.82
CA GLU A 17 47.92 -3.18 -16.02
C GLU A 17 48.46 -2.16 -17.03
N ALA A 18 49.19 -2.66 -18.04
CA ALA A 18 49.70 -1.83 -19.12
C ALA A 18 48.54 -0.94 -19.61
N PRO A 19 48.76 0.37 -19.83
CA PRO A 19 47.68 1.29 -20.07
C PRO A 19 46.83 0.74 -21.20
N LYS A 20 45.57 0.37 -20.90
CA LYS A 20 44.66 -0.31 -21.82
C LYS A 20 44.68 0.48 -23.13
N GLN A 21 45.33 -0.07 -24.15
CA GLN A 21 45.45 0.63 -25.42
C GLN A 21 44.04 0.83 -25.96
N GLU A 22 43.64 2.10 -26.10
CA GLU A 22 42.30 2.43 -26.57
C GLU A 22 42.01 1.64 -27.84
N THR A 23 40.86 0.98 -27.86
CA THR A 23 40.43 0.28 -29.06
C THR A 23 40.31 1.29 -30.20
N ALA A 24 40.54 0.87 -31.45
CA ALA A 24 40.50 1.78 -32.60
C ALA A 24 39.19 2.58 -32.70
N LEU A 25 38.08 2.00 -32.22
CA LEU A 25 36.78 2.65 -32.11
C LEU A 25 36.75 3.75 -31.04
N GLN A 26 37.30 3.50 -29.85
CA GLN A 26 37.43 4.52 -28.79
C GLN A 26 38.31 5.69 -29.24
N ARG A 27 39.42 5.39 -29.91
CA ARG A 27 40.33 6.41 -30.45
C ARG A 27 39.64 7.29 -31.50
N ARG A 28 38.85 6.68 -32.39
CA ARG A 28 38.05 7.41 -33.40
C ARG A 28 36.99 8.29 -32.75
N MET A 29 36.26 7.77 -31.76
CA MET A 29 35.25 8.53 -31.01
C MET A 29 35.86 9.72 -30.27
N ARG A 30 37.09 9.58 -29.74
CA ARG A 30 37.82 10.67 -29.09
C ARG A 30 38.20 11.76 -30.09
N ILE A 31 38.81 11.39 -31.22
CA ILE A 31 39.19 12.34 -32.28
C ILE A 31 37.96 13.05 -32.85
N GLU A 32 36.84 12.34 -33.03
CA GLU A 32 35.59 12.92 -33.49
C GLU A 32 34.98 13.89 -32.48
N ARG A 33 35.02 13.56 -31.18
CA ARG A 33 34.60 14.45 -30.10
C ARG A 33 35.47 15.70 -30.03
N GLU A 34 36.79 15.54 -30.03
CA GLU A 34 37.74 16.66 -30.04
C GLU A 34 37.61 17.51 -31.32
N GLY A 35 37.34 16.89 -32.47
CA GLY A 35 37.08 17.57 -33.73
C GLY A 35 35.79 18.38 -33.70
N ARG A 36 34.73 17.82 -33.10
CA ARG A 36 33.45 18.51 -32.89
C ARG A 36 33.59 19.67 -31.90
N GLU A 37 34.39 19.51 -30.85
CA GLU A 37 34.67 20.56 -29.87
C GLU A 37 35.53 21.69 -30.47
N ARG A 38 36.57 21.36 -31.25
CA ARG A 38 37.40 22.35 -31.96
C ARG A 38 36.66 23.05 -33.10
N GLY A 39 35.77 22.34 -33.79
CA GLY A 39 34.95 22.87 -34.88
C GLY A 39 33.75 23.70 -34.41
N ARG A 40 33.40 23.64 -33.12
CA ARG A 40 32.32 24.45 -32.55
C ARG A 40 32.79 25.90 -32.38
N ILE A 41 32.29 26.78 -33.23
CA ILE A 41 32.41 28.22 -33.04
C ILE A 41 31.52 28.59 -31.85
N LYS A 42 32.12 29.15 -30.79
CA LYS A 42 31.39 29.63 -29.62
C LYS A 42 30.40 30.71 -30.04
N SER A 43 29.18 30.64 -29.53
CA SER A 43 28.17 31.68 -29.78
C SER A 43 28.60 33.00 -29.14
N LYS A 44 28.00 34.12 -29.57
CA LYS A 44 28.30 35.44 -28.99
C LYS A 44 28.10 35.46 -27.47
N ALA A 45 27.00 34.88 -26.98
CA ALA A 45 26.70 34.79 -25.55
C ALA A 45 27.73 33.95 -24.77
N GLU A 46 28.18 32.82 -25.33
CA GLU A 46 29.22 31.99 -24.70
C GLU A 46 30.57 32.72 -24.61
N ARG A 47 30.90 33.51 -25.63
CA ARG A 47 32.16 34.27 -25.68
C ARG A 47 32.15 35.46 -24.71
N ASP A 48 31.00 36.11 -24.56
CA ASP A 48 30.82 37.20 -23.62
C ASP A 48 30.86 36.68 -22.18
N ALA A 49 30.21 35.54 -21.89
CA ALA A 49 30.29 34.86 -20.58
C ALA A 49 31.71 34.38 -20.24
N GLU A 50 32.47 33.86 -21.21
CA GLU A 50 33.88 33.51 -21.00
C GLU A 50 34.75 34.74 -20.74
N ALA A 51 34.47 35.87 -21.39
CA ALA A 51 35.16 37.13 -21.15
C ALA A 51 34.84 37.71 -19.77
N GLU A 52 33.60 37.58 -19.30
CA GLU A 52 33.18 37.94 -17.94
C GLU A 52 33.87 37.06 -16.90
N ALA A 53 33.88 35.74 -17.08
CA ALA A 53 34.59 34.81 -16.21
C ALA A 53 36.11 35.10 -16.16
N ALA A 54 36.71 35.45 -17.30
CA ALA A 54 38.13 35.85 -17.36
C ALA A 54 38.38 37.19 -16.64
N ARG A 55 37.43 38.14 -16.70
CA ARG A 55 37.50 39.40 -15.94
C ARG A 55 37.37 39.15 -14.45
N GLU A 56 36.42 38.34 -14.03
CA GLU A 56 36.22 37.98 -12.61
C GLU A 56 37.43 37.23 -12.05
N ALA A 57 37.96 36.25 -12.78
CA ALA A 57 39.19 35.55 -12.42
C ALA A 57 40.39 36.50 -12.34
N GLY A 58 40.46 37.48 -13.24
CA GLY A 58 41.48 38.53 -13.22
C GLY A 58 41.35 39.50 -12.05
N LEU A 59 40.12 39.86 -11.67
CA LEU A 59 39.83 40.69 -10.50
C LEU A 59 40.08 39.95 -9.18
N ALA A 60 39.83 38.64 -9.14
CA ALA A 60 40.08 37.79 -7.99
C ALA A 60 41.58 37.49 -7.79
N LYS A 61 42.38 37.49 -8.87
CA LYS A 61 43.81 37.20 -8.78
C LYS A 61 44.59 38.45 -8.34
N GLU A 62 45.22 38.35 -7.17
CA GLU A 62 46.14 39.39 -6.68
C GLU A 62 47.29 39.67 -7.66
N LEU A 63 47.79 40.91 -7.64
CA LEU A 63 48.92 41.31 -8.47
C LEU A 63 50.18 40.53 -8.05
N ASP A 64 50.74 39.77 -8.98
CA ASP A 64 51.99 39.06 -8.77
C ASP A 64 53.20 40.01 -8.74
N SER A 65 54.23 39.61 -7.99
CA SER A 65 55.50 40.33 -7.85
C SER A 65 56.27 40.54 -9.16
N SER A 66 55.99 39.72 -10.17
CA SER A 66 56.58 39.86 -11.51
C SER A 66 55.99 41.06 -12.28
N ASN A 67 54.76 41.47 -11.96
CA ASN A 67 54.05 42.54 -12.65
C ASN A 67 54.79 43.88 -12.48
N LYS A 68 54.98 44.61 -13.59
CA LYS A 68 55.61 45.93 -13.60
C LYS A 68 54.93 46.91 -12.63
N GLY A 69 53.60 46.79 -12.46
CA GLY A 69 52.83 47.60 -11.51
C GLY A 69 53.25 47.35 -10.05
N PHE A 70 53.39 46.08 -9.65
CA PHE A 70 53.88 45.74 -8.32
C PHE A 70 55.32 46.21 -8.10
N LYS A 71 56.21 46.09 -9.10
CA LYS A 71 57.59 46.58 -9.04
C LYS A 71 57.68 48.10 -8.88
N MET A 72 56.78 48.87 -9.50
CA MET A 72 56.71 50.32 -9.30
C MET A 72 56.19 50.66 -7.89
N MET A 73 55.12 50.01 -7.43
CA MET A 73 54.60 50.22 -6.07
C MET A 73 55.63 49.87 -4.99
N ALA A 74 56.36 48.77 -5.17
CA ALA A 74 57.43 48.36 -4.26
C ALA A 74 58.56 49.40 -4.15
N LYS A 75 58.91 50.07 -5.25
CA LYS A 75 59.88 51.18 -5.25
C LYS A 75 59.39 52.40 -4.48
N PHE A 76 58.07 52.61 -4.41
CA PHE A 76 57.45 53.67 -3.60
C PHE A 76 57.16 53.24 -2.15
N GLY A 77 57.67 52.08 -1.71
CA GLY A 77 57.58 51.63 -0.32
C GLY A 77 56.41 50.68 -0.01
N PHE A 78 55.64 50.25 -1.02
CA PHE A 78 54.57 49.27 -0.82
C PHE A 78 55.12 47.86 -0.61
N LYS A 79 54.79 47.22 0.51
CA LYS A 79 55.10 45.80 0.78
C LYS A 79 53.87 44.94 0.48
N LYS A 80 54.08 43.69 0.04
CA LYS A 80 52.96 42.76 -0.23
C LYS A 80 52.16 42.54 1.07
N GLY A 81 50.88 42.91 1.05
CA GLY A 81 49.98 42.81 2.21
C GLY A 81 49.88 44.07 3.07
N ASP A 82 50.59 45.13 2.72
CA ASP A 82 50.49 46.43 3.37
C ASP A 82 49.31 47.24 2.83
N THR A 83 48.78 48.17 3.63
CA THR A 83 47.68 49.04 3.20
C THR A 83 48.23 50.35 2.66
N LEU A 84 47.63 50.88 1.59
CA LEU A 84 48.02 52.18 1.05
C LEU A 84 47.45 53.31 1.92
N GLY A 85 48.31 54.22 2.40
CA GLY A 85 47.92 55.42 3.16
C GLY A 85 48.52 55.47 4.58
N LYS A 86 48.28 56.57 5.30
CA LYS A 86 48.82 56.82 6.65
C LYS A 86 48.00 56.11 7.77
N SER A 87 46.78 55.70 7.47
CA SER A 87 45.86 55.06 8.42
C SER A 87 45.99 53.54 8.41
N GLU A 88 46.11 52.94 9.59
CA GLU A 88 46.25 51.48 9.77
C GLU A 88 44.99 50.67 9.40
N ASN A 89 43.82 51.32 9.28
CA ASN A 89 42.52 50.69 8.99
C ASN A 89 42.08 50.79 7.51
N ALA A 90 43.01 50.96 6.57
CA ALA A 90 42.67 51.02 5.15
C ALA A 90 42.34 49.64 4.56
N ARG A 91 41.47 49.60 3.53
CA ARG A 91 41.01 48.36 2.90
C ARG A 91 42.16 47.69 2.12
N LYS A 92 42.32 46.38 2.31
CA LYS A 92 43.33 45.55 1.63
C LYS A 92 42.83 44.97 0.29
N VAL A 93 41.51 44.90 0.11
CA VAL A 93 40.86 44.29 -1.05
C VAL A 93 40.10 45.38 -1.84
N PRO A 94 40.16 45.35 -3.18
CA PRO A 94 39.33 46.21 -4.03
C PRO A 94 37.83 46.08 -3.71
N ILE A 95 37.08 47.16 -3.89
CA ILE A 95 35.63 47.15 -3.66
C ILE A 95 34.97 46.30 -4.76
N HIS A 96 34.18 45.30 -4.37
CA HIS A 96 33.40 44.51 -5.31
C HIS A 96 32.26 45.35 -5.88
N LEU A 97 32.09 45.29 -7.20
CA LEU A 97 31.04 45.99 -7.93
C LEU A 97 30.01 44.96 -8.39
N ASP A 98 28.84 44.95 -7.76
CA ASP A 98 27.70 44.16 -8.22
C ASP A 98 27.01 44.92 -9.38
N ILE A 99 27.35 44.57 -10.62
CA ILE A 99 26.68 45.15 -11.79
C ILE A 99 25.32 44.48 -11.92
N LYS A 100 24.25 45.26 -11.70
CA LYS A 100 22.89 44.76 -11.90
C LYS A 100 22.59 44.67 -13.40
N GLU A 101 22.48 43.45 -13.90
CA GLU A 101 22.12 43.18 -15.31
C GLU A 101 20.61 43.30 -15.57
N ASP A 102 19.81 43.30 -14.49
CA ASP A 102 18.36 43.38 -14.56
C ASP A 102 17.84 44.81 -14.59
N LYS A 103 16.87 45.07 -15.47
CA LYS A 103 16.04 46.30 -15.46
C LYS A 103 15.01 46.33 -14.31
N GLY A 104 15.07 45.40 -13.38
CA GLY A 104 14.15 45.30 -12.25
C GLY A 104 14.40 46.36 -11.19
N GLY A 105 13.36 46.73 -10.43
CA GLY A 105 13.49 47.60 -9.26
C GLY A 105 14.44 47.00 -8.21
N ILE A 106 15.10 47.85 -7.43
CA ILE A 106 15.91 47.43 -6.28
C ILE A 106 14.95 46.83 -5.23
N GLY A 107 15.13 45.55 -4.84
CA GLY A 107 14.30 44.85 -3.86
C GLY A 107 13.34 43.78 -4.42
N LEU A 108 13.18 43.67 -5.74
CA LEU A 108 12.30 42.66 -6.35
C LEU A 108 12.90 41.24 -6.28
N ASP A 109 14.22 41.14 -6.27
CA ASP A 109 14.93 39.85 -6.24
C ASP A 109 14.85 39.15 -4.88
N SER A 110 14.77 39.91 -3.78
CA SER A 110 14.53 39.35 -2.45
C SER A 110 13.12 38.76 -2.31
N GLU A 111 12.11 39.43 -2.86
CA GLU A 111 10.73 38.92 -2.80
C GLU A 111 10.53 37.71 -3.70
N LYS A 112 11.11 37.72 -4.91
CA LYS A 112 11.12 36.55 -5.79
C LYS A 112 11.77 35.36 -5.10
N LYS A 113 12.96 35.53 -4.50
CA LYS A 113 13.65 34.46 -3.77
C LYS A 113 12.82 33.89 -2.61
N ARG A 114 12.06 34.73 -1.88
CA ARG A 114 11.14 34.27 -0.83
C ARG A 114 10.00 33.43 -1.42
N LYS A 115 9.33 33.92 -2.46
CA LYS A 115 8.21 33.21 -3.11
C LYS A 115 8.63 31.87 -3.72
N PHE A 116 9.81 31.80 -4.34
CA PHE A 116 10.33 30.54 -4.87
C PHE A 116 10.60 29.51 -3.77
N ARG A 117 11.14 29.95 -2.61
CA ARG A 117 11.37 29.05 -1.48
C ARG A 117 10.06 28.51 -0.90
N GLU A 118 9.08 29.38 -0.69
CA GLU A 118 7.75 28.98 -0.19
C GLU A 118 7.05 28.01 -1.17
N HIS A 119 7.20 28.21 -2.48
CA HIS A 119 6.65 27.30 -3.48
C HIS A 119 7.34 25.93 -3.47
N MET A 120 8.66 25.90 -3.35
CA MET A 120 9.42 24.64 -3.26
C MET A 120 9.05 23.86 -2.01
N GLU A 121 8.89 24.55 -0.87
CA GLU A 121 8.50 23.91 0.39
C GLU A 121 7.07 23.34 0.31
N LYS A 122 6.13 24.05 -0.31
CA LYS A 122 4.78 23.55 -0.55
C LYS A 122 4.78 22.31 -1.46
N ALA A 123 5.53 22.35 -2.56
CA ALA A 123 5.65 21.21 -3.47
C ALA A 123 6.28 19.99 -2.77
N GLU A 124 7.26 20.20 -1.89
CA GLU A 124 7.85 19.12 -1.09
C GLU A 124 6.85 18.55 -0.06
N GLN A 125 6.07 19.41 0.59
CA GLN A 125 5.01 18.97 1.51
C GLN A 125 3.91 18.19 0.79
N GLU A 126 3.49 18.63 -0.40
CA GLU A 126 2.51 17.92 -1.23
C GLU A 126 3.06 16.57 -1.71
N ALA A 127 4.33 16.50 -2.12
CA ALA A 127 4.97 15.24 -2.50
C ALA A 127 5.16 14.28 -1.32
N LYS A 128 5.33 14.79 -0.10
CA LYS A 128 5.34 13.96 1.12
C LYS A 128 3.93 13.46 1.45
N ARG A 129 2.91 14.31 1.36
CA ARG A 129 1.50 13.93 1.59
C ARG A 129 1.03 12.87 0.59
N SER A 130 1.32 13.05 -0.70
CA SER A 130 0.94 12.06 -1.73
C SER A 130 1.61 10.71 -1.52
N LYS A 131 2.87 10.68 -1.06
CA LYS A 131 3.57 9.43 -0.75
C LYS A 131 3.00 8.71 0.46
N VAL A 132 2.55 9.44 1.48
CA VAL A 132 1.86 8.85 2.65
C VAL A 132 0.50 8.30 2.21
N GLU A 133 -0.26 9.05 1.42
CA GLU A 133 -1.55 8.61 0.88
C GLU A 133 -1.45 7.37 -0.03
N GLU A 134 -0.39 7.29 -0.86
CA GLU A 134 -0.10 6.10 -1.67
C GLU A 134 0.24 4.86 -0.81
N GLY A 135 0.94 5.05 0.31
CA GLY A 135 1.20 3.99 1.29
C GLY A 135 -0.10 3.50 1.94
N ASP A 136 -0.92 4.43 2.43
CA ASP A 136 -2.20 4.15 3.07
C ASP A 136 -3.17 3.44 2.13
N TYR A 137 -3.20 3.80 0.84
CA TYR A 137 -4.03 3.11 -0.16
C TYR A 137 -3.62 1.64 -0.34
N ARG A 138 -2.32 1.35 -0.42
CA ARG A 138 -1.81 -0.03 -0.60
C ARG A 138 -2.11 -0.89 0.61
N ASP A 139 -1.97 -0.34 1.80
CA ASP A 139 -2.22 -1.05 3.04
C ASP A 139 -3.72 -1.29 3.24
N ARG A 140 -4.58 -0.31 2.95
CA ARG A 140 -6.04 -0.49 2.94
C ARG A 140 -6.48 -1.59 1.97
N VAL A 141 -5.94 -1.59 0.75
CA VAL A 141 -6.27 -2.61 -0.26
C VAL A 141 -5.77 -4.00 0.15
N ARG A 142 -4.63 -4.08 0.86
CA ARG A 142 -4.13 -5.33 1.42
C ARG A 142 -5.10 -5.87 2.48
N GLN A 143 -5.46 -5.04 3.46
CA GLN A 143 -6.41 -5.40 4.52
C GLN A 143 -7.76 -5.84 3.96
N GLU A 144 -8.34 -5.09 3.01
CA GLU A 144 -9.62 -5.44 2.39
C GLU A 144 -9.56 -6.80 1.66
N ARG A 145 -8.41 -7.15 1.06
CA ARG A 145 -8.22 -8.47 0.42
C ARG A 145 -8.07 -9.58 1.44
N GLU A 146 -7.34 -9.35 2.51
CA GLU A 146 -7.16 -10.30 3.62
C GLU A 146 -8.50 -10.59 4.30
N GLU A 147 -9.29 -9.55 4.61
CA GLU A 147 -10.64 -9.69 5.16
C GLU A 147 -11.58 -10.45 4.22
N LYS A 148 -11.59 -10.13 2.92
CA LYS A 148 -12.41 -10.86 1.93
C LYS A 148 -11.97 -12.31 1.75
N LYS A 149 -10.69 -12.62 1.93
CA LYS A 149 -10.16 -13.98 1.89
C LYS A 149 -10.66 -14.75 3.12
N ALA A 150 -10.46 -14.19 4.31
CA ALA A 150 -10.94 -14.74 5.57
C ALA A 150 -12.47 -14.95 5.58
N GLU A 151 -13.24 -14.01 5.04
CA GLU A 151 -14.70 -14.11 4.89
C GLU A 151 -15.10 -15.33 4.03
N LYS A 152 -14.46 -15.50 2.87
CA LYS A 152 -14.74 -16.65 1.99
C LYS A 152 -14.39 -17.97 2.65
N GLU A 153 -13.25 -18.03 3.32
CA GLU A 153 -12.79 -19.22 4.03
C GLU A 153 -13.69 -19.55 5.20
N PHE A 154 -14.17 -18.54 5.94
CA PHE A 154 -15.14 -18.70 7.01
C PHE A 154 -16.44 -19.33 6.49
N TYR A 155 -17.03 -18.79 5.41
CA TYR A 155 -18.24 -19.39 4.82
C TYR A 155 -18.00 -20.79 4.27
N ASN A 156 -16.81 -21.07 3.72
CA ASN A 156 -16.45 -22.41 3.28
C ASN A 156 -16.34 -23.36 4.49
N ALA A 157 -15.73 -22.93 5.58
CA ALA A 157 -15.60 -23.69 6.81
C ALA A 157 -16.98 -23.99 7.42
N GLN A 158 -17.89 -23.01 7.49
CA GLN A 158 -19.28 -23.23 7.93
C GLN A 158 -20.00 -24.29 7.08
N ARG A 159 -19.86 -24.23 5.75
CA ARG A 159 -20.44 -25.26 4.86
C ARG A 159 -19.83 -26.64 5.08
N THR A 160 -18.53 -26.72 5.40
CA THR A 160 -17.92 -28.01 5.72
C THR A 160 -18.43 -28.57 7.04
N VAL A 161 -18.63 -27.73 8.07
CA VAL A 161 -19.24 -28.14 9.34
C VAL A 161 -20.63 -28.69 9.12
N GLU A 162 -21.48 -27.96 8.38
CA GLU A 162 -22.84 -28.40 8.07
C GLU A 162 -22.83 -29.75 7.34
N ARG A 163 -21.99 -29.89 6.30
CA ARG A 163 -21.87 -31.13 5.54
C ARG A 163 -21.41 -32.30 6.43
N LEU A 164 -20.42 -32.09 7.30
CA LEU A 164 -19.95 -33.13 8.22
C LEU A 164 -20.98 -33.45 9.30
N HIS A 165 -21.75 -32.46 9.73
CA HIS A 165 -22.86 -32.64 10.65
C HIS A 165 -23.98 -33.48 10.04
N GLU A 166 -24.41 -33.16 8.82
CA GLU A 166 -25.37 -33.98 8.05
C GLU A 166 -24.86 -35.41 7.88
N GLN A 167 -23.59 -35.58 7.49
CA GLN A 167 -22.97 -36.90 7.39
C GLN A 167 -22.98 -37.64 8.73
N SER A 168 -22.65 -36.98 9.84
CA SER A 168 -22.69 -37.59 11.17
C SER A 168 -24.10 -38.01 11.59
N LEU A 169 -25.13 -37.21 11.25
CA LEU A 169 -26.52 -37.55 11.50
C LEU A 169 -26.98 -38.76 10.66
N GLU A 170 -26.51 -38.85 9.41
CA GLU A 170 -26.76 -39.99 8.53
C GLU A 170 -26.06 -41.26 9.02
N HIS A 171 -24.80 -41.18 9.46
CA HIS A 171 -24.05 -42.31 10.00
C HIS A 171 -24.60 -42.77 11.37
N GLY A 172 -25.08 -41.86 12.21
CA GLY A 172 -25.78 -42.17 13.46
C GLY A 172 -27.15 -42.85 13.26
N LYS A 173 -27.72 -42.80 12.06
CA LYS A 173 -28.96 -43.50 11.69
C LYS A 173 -28.77 -44.97 11.29
N PHE A 174 -27.53 -45.43 11.13
CA PHE A 174 -27.25 -46.82 10.75
C PHE A 174 -27.17 -47.79 11.96
N THR A 175 -27.24 -47.28 13.19
CA THR A 175 -27.42 -48.11 14.40
C THR A 175 -28.90 -48.30 14.70
N GLU A 176 -29.33 -49.56 14.62
CA GLU A 176 -30.69 -50.09 14.73
C GLU A 176 -31.51 -49.56 15.92
N GLN A 177 -32.59 -48.82 15.61
CA GLN A 177 -33.94 -48.89 16.21
C GLN A 177 -34.65 -47.55 15.99
N ASP A 178 -35.28 -47.35 14.82
CA ASP A 178 -36.44 -46.45 14.65
C ASP A 178 -36.94 -46.52 13.19
N VAL A 179 -37.36 -47.72 12.75
CA VAL A 179 -37.99 -47.92 11.42
C VAL A 179 -39.53 -47.85 11.52
N SER A 180 -40.11 -47.51 12.68
CA SER A 180 -41.55 -47.65 12.94
C SER A 180 -42.36 -46.35 13.15
N LYS A 181 -41.80 -45.17 12.82
CA LYS A 181 -42.59 -43.95 12.57
C LYS A 181 -41.97 -43.19 11.42
N GLY A 182 -42.71 -43.02 10.32
CA GLY A 182 -42.30 -42.30 9.11
C GLY A 182 -42.03 -40.80 9.33
N HIS A 183 -41.01 -40.47 10.11
CA HIS A 183 -40.43 -39.14 10.17
C HIS A 183 -39.33 -39.09 9.11
N SER A 184 -39.57 -38.32 8.05
CA SER A 184 -38.50 -37.83 7.20
C SER A 184 -37.41 -37.19 8.07
N PRO A 185 -36.12 -37.27 7.69
CA PRO A 185 -35.09 -36.53 8.40
C PRO A 185 -35.52 -35.06 8.50
N LYS A 186 -35.65 -34.54 9.73
CA LYS A 186 -35.83 -33.11 9.94
C LYS A 186 -34.61 -32.43 9.31
N SER A 187 -34.83 -31.62 8.29
CA SER A 187 -33.78 -30.80 7.70
C SER A 187 -33.26 -29.86 8.78
N ALA A 188 -31.96 -29.50 8.74
CA ALA A 188 -31.41 -28.50 9.65
C ALA A 188 -32.15 -27.15 9.61
N MET A 189 -32.96 -26.90 8.57
CA MET A 189 -33.85 -25.74 8.44
C MET A 189 -35.14 -25.81 9.28
N SER A 190 -35.50 -26.98 9.83
CA SER A 190 -36.70 -27.15 10.66
C SER A 190 -36.39 -27.38 12.14
N VAL A 191 -35.11 -27.32 12.52
CA VAL A 191 -34.64 -27.37 13.91
C VAL A 191 -34.60 -25.93 14.46
N PRO A 192 -35.05 -25.68 15.71
CA PRO A 192 -34.92 -24.36 16.33
C PRO A 192 -33.46 -23.88 16.32
N LEU A 193 -33.24 -22.59 16.00
CA LEU A 193 -31.91 -22.01 15.82
C LEU A 193 -31.00 -22.15 17.05
N LYS A 194 -31.58 -22.22 18.26
CA LYS A 194 -30.86 -22.35 19.53
C LYS A 194 -30.28 -23.75 19.80
N GLU A 195 -30.79 -24.77 19.13
CA GLU A 195 -30.26 -26.14 19.25
C GLU A 195 -29.03 -26.36 18.38
N VAL A 196 -28.77 -25.44 17.44
CA VAL A 196 -27.66 -25.47 16.51
C VAL A 196 -26.45 -24.76 17.11
N ASN A 197 -25.25 -25.33 16.93
CA ASN A 197 -24.03 -24.72 17.44
C ASN A 197 -23.80 -23.32 16.83
N VAL A 198 -23.37 -22.39 17.69
CA VAL A 198 -23.02 -20.99 17.37
C VAL A 198 -22.17 -20.83 16.11
N VAL A 199 -21.23 -21.76 15.90
CA VAL A 199 -20.27 -21.77 14.80
C VAL A 199 -20.92 -21.74 13.41
N TRP A 200 -22.08 -22.39 13.24
CA TRP A 200 -22.75 -22.52 11.94
C TRP A 200 -24.24 -22.18 11.94
N ARG A 201 -24.83 -21.83 13.10
CA ARG A 201 -26.22 -21.34 13.19
C ARG A 201 -26.47 -20.08 12.35
N GLY A 202 -25.46 -19.20 12.25
CA GLY A 202 -25.54 -17.98 11.42
C GLY A 202 -25.80 -18.29 9.93
N LEU A 203 -25.23 -19.39 9.41
CA LEU A 203 -25.46 -19.82 8.04
C LEU A 203 -26.92 -20.25 7.81
N ILE A 204 -27.52 -20.93 8.78
CA ILE A 204 -28.93 -21.36 8.73
C ILE A 204 -29.86 -20.16 8.87
N ARG A 205 -29.58 -19.25 9.82
CA ARG A 205 -30.32 -17.99 9.98
C ARG A 205 -30.33 -17.20 8.67
N HIS A 206 -29.17 -17.00 8.06
CA HIS A 206 -29.06 -16.29 6.79
C HIS A 206 -29.82 -17.00 5.65
N ARG A 207 -29.86 -18.33 5.61
CA ARG A 207 -30.67 -19.07 4.62
C ARG A 207 -32.17 -18.92 4.87
N LEU A 208 -32.61 -19.02 6.12
CA LEU A 208 -34.02 -18.83 6.51
C LEU A 208 -34.47 -17.40 6.19
N GLU A 209 -33.65 -16.41 6.54
CA GLU A 209 -33.91 -15.01 6.23
C GLU A 209 -33.94 -14.78 4.72
N LYS A 210 -33.00 -15.35 3.96
CA LYS A 210 -33.02 -15.27 2.50
C LYS A 210 -34.28 -15.92 1.90
N GLN A 211 -34.72 -17.06 2.44
CA GLN A 211 -35.98 -17.69 2.02
C GLN A 211 -37.19 -16.82 2.38
N ARG A 212 -37.21 -16.22 3.57
CA ARG A 212 -38.25 -15.26 4.01
C ARG A 212 -38.29 -14.06 3.08
N ASN A 213 -37.16 -13.41 2.84
CA ASN A 213 -37.03 -12.26 1.95
C ASN A 213 -37.40 -12.62 0.51
N GLN A 214 -37.04 -13.81 0.03
CA GLN A 214 -37.42 -14.29 -1.30
C GLN A 214 -38.93 -14.55 -1.39
N LYS A 215 -39.53 -15.14 -0.35
CA LYS A 215 -40.98 -15.32 -0.26
C LYS A 215 -41.68 -13.97 -0.24
N GLN A 216 -41.26 -13.04 0.60
CA GLN A 216 -41.77 -11.66 0.63
C GLN A 216 -41.63 -10.97 -0.73
N GLN A 217 -40.48 -11.07 -1.40
CA GLN A 217 -40.31 -10.52 -2.74
C GLN A 217 -41.20 -11.18 -3.79
N ARG A 218 -41.50 -12.47 -3.64
CA ARG A 218 -42.46 -13.17 -4.51
C ARG A 218 -43.88 -12.71 -4.21
N ASP A 219 -44.28 -12.67 -2.95
CA ASP A 219 -45.58 -12.19 -2.50
C ASP A 219 -45.81 -10.73 -2.96
N LEU A 220 -44.80 -9.87 -2.86
CA LEU A 220 -44.82 -8.49 -3.38
C LEU A 220 -44.86 -8.40 -4.91
N LYS A 221 -44.36 -9.40 -5.65
CA LYS A 221 -44.40 -9.43 -7.13
C LYS A 221 -45.68 -10.08 -7.66
N ASP A 222 -46.24 -11.00 -6.88
CA ASP A 222 -47.46 -11.72 -7.18
C ASP A 222 -48.71 -10.99 -6.68
N SER A 223 -48.57 -10.00 -5.79
CA SER A 223 -49.65 -9.08 -5.45
C SER A 223 -50.10 -8.32 -6.71
N LEU A 224 -51.41 -8.24 -6.92
CA LEU A 224 -52.02 -7.62 -8.12
C LEU A 224 -51.59 -6.15 -8.28
N THR A 225 -51.27 -5.50 -7.17
CA THR A 225 -50.74 -4.13 -7.06
C THR A 225 -49.39 -3.92 -7.75
N ALA A 226 -48.50 -4.92 -7.78
CA ALA A 226 -47.22 -4.81 -8.47
C ALA A 226 -47.33 -4.93 -10.00
N ARG A 227 -48.44 -5.48 -10.51
CA ARG A 227 -48.68 -5.67 -11.94
C ARG A 227 -49.38 -4.49 -12.61
N LEU A 228 -50.06 -3.61 -11.87
CA LEU A 228 -50.64 -2.36 -12.37
C LEU A 228 -50.38 -1.16 -11.43
N PRO A 229 -49.17 -0.57 -11.46
CA PRO A 229 -48.82 0.58 -10.60
C PRO A 229 -49.62 1.87 -10.83
N THR A 230 -50.42 1.96 -11.91
CA THR A 230 -51.07 3.21 -12.35
C THR A 230 -52.57 3.28 -12.06
N LEU A 231 -53.16 2.24 -11.47
CA LEU A 231 -54.59 2.19 -11.14
C LEU A 231 -54.76 2.29 -9.62
N THR A 232 -54.36 3.42 -9.04
CA THR A 232 -54.81 3.78 -7.69
C THR A 232 -56.17 4.45 -7.87
N ASP A 233 -57.24 3.71 -7.62
CA ASP A 233 -58.58 4.28 -7.68
C ASP A 233 -58.89 4.94 -6.33
N ASP A 234 -59.28 6.21 -6.34
CA ASP A 234 -59.57 6.96 -5.11
C ASP A 234 -60.92 6.52 -4.48
N GLU A 235 -61.66 5.63 -5.14
CA GLU A 235 -62.91 5.00 -4.68
C GLU A 235 -62.73 3.60 -4.03
N GLU A 236 -61.49 3.13 -3.79
CA GLU A 236 -61.24 1.83 -3.12
C GLU A 236 -61.74 1.79 -1.66
N ASP A 237 -62.74 0.95 -1.37
CA ASP A 237 -63.20 0.65 -0.01
C ASP A 237 -62.22 -0.32 0.72
N GLU A 238 -62.35 -0.48 2.04
CA GLU A 238 -61.43 -1.36 2.83
C GLU A 238 -61.47 -2.82 2.35
N ASP A 239 -62.64 -3.31 1.91
CA ASP A 239 -62.80 -4.65 1.36
C ASP A 239 -62.00 -4.83 0.04
N ASP A 240 -61.94 -3.79 -0.79
CA ASP A 240 -61.17 -3.79 -2.04
C ASP A 240 -59.67 -3.77 -1.78
N LYS A 241 -59.22 -3.01 -0.77
CA LYS A 241 -57.81 -2.94 -0.34
C LYS A 241 -57.33 -4.27 0.24
N LEU A 242 -58.19 -4.96 0.99
CA LEU A 242 -57.91 -6.31 1.52
C LEU A 242 -57.82 -7.34 0.38
N ALA A 243 -58.73 -7.29 -0.60
CA ALA A 243 -58.77 -8.20 -1.75
C ALA A 243 -57.59 -8.00 -2.73
N LEU A 244 -57.12 -6.75 -2.90
CA LEU A 244 -55.96 -6.41 -3.73
C LEU A 244 -54.61 -6.65 -3.01
N GLY A 245 -54.64 -7.00 -1.73
CA GLY A 245 -53.44 -7.21 -0.91
C GLY A 245 -52.68 -5.92 -0.61
N ARG A 246 -53.36 -4.76 -0.66
CA ARG A 246 -52.80 -3.43 -0.37
C ARG A 246 -52.68 -3.18 1.13
N GLU A 247 -53.63 -3.71 1.91
CA GLU A 247 -53.64 -3.69 3.38
C GLU A 247 -52.96 -4.92 4.02
N ALA A 248 -52.41 -5.82 3.20
CA ALA A 248 -51.34 -6.70 3.65
C ALA A 248 -50.05 -5.86 3.82
N GLU A 249 -50.13 -4.75 4.55
CA GLU A 249 -49.06 -4.30 5.40
C GLU A 249 -48.78 -5.49 6.30
N VAL A 250 -47.82 -6.30 5.82
CA VAL A 250 -47.31 -7.48 6.46
C VAL A 250 -47.19 -7.12 7.93
N GLN A 251 -48.03 -7.71 8.78
CA GLN A 251 -47.86 -7.65 10.21
C GLN A 251 -46.49 -8.29 10.48
N LEU A 252 -45.46 -7.44 10.49
CA LEU A 252 -44.10 -7.70 10.95
C LEU A 252 -44.11 -7.78 12.48
N LEU A 253 -45.03 -8.57 13.02
CA LEU A 253 -44.88 -9.09 14.36
C LEU A 253 -44.00 -10.31 14.20
N ASP A 254 -42.68 -10.09 14.22
CA ASP A 254 -41.69 -11.13 14.48
C ASP A 254 -42.05 -11.76 15.84
N PRO A 255 -42.62 -12.98 15.88
CA PRO A 255 -42.69 -13.70 17.13
C PRO A 255 -41.32 -14.37 17.27
N GLU A 256 -40.49 -13.81 18.14
CA GLU A 256 -39.22 -14.39 18.62
C GLU A 256 -37.97 -14.09 17.77
N ASP A 257 -37.68 -12.81 17.54
CA ASP A 257 -36.28 -12.37 17.68
C ASP A 257 -35.96 -12.32 19.19
N GLU A 258 -35.87 -13.49 19.84
CA GLU A 258 -35.12 -13.56 21.09
C GLU A 258 -33.66 -13.33 20.68
N GLU A 259 -33.22 -12.07 20.76
CA GLU A 259 -31.85 -11.61 20.48
C GLU A 259 -30.86 -12.66 20.99
N ASP A 260 -30.25 -13.39 20.04
CA ASP A 260 -29.30 -14.44 20.36
C ASP A 260 -27.97 -13.76 20.69
N SER A 261 -27.84 -13.30 21.93
CA SER A 261 -26.68 -12.52 22.39
C SER A 261 -25.36 -13.25 22.13
N GLU A 262 -25.36 -14.59 22.22
CA GLU A 262 -24.18 -15.40 21.92
C GLU A 262 -23.82 -15.35 20.41
N LEU A 263 -24.80 -15.18 19.52
CA LEU A 263 -24.57 -15.11 18.07
C LEU A 263 -24.02 -13.74 17.72
N GLU A 264 -24.58 -12.70 18.32
CA GLU A 264 -24.11 -11.32 18.15
C GLU A 264 -22.69 -11.16 18.69
N GLU A 265 -22.38 -11.74 19.85
CA GLU A 265 -21.02 -11.81 20.37
C GLU A 265 -20.09 -12.53 19.39
N PHE A 266 -20.52 -13.66 18.80
CA PHE A 266 -19.71 -14.37 17.81
C PHE A 266 -19.51 -13.57 16.52
N ASP A 267 -20.56 -12.93 16.01
CA ASP A 267 -20.53 -12.14 14.78
C ASP A 267 -19.78 -10.82 14.93
N ALA A 268 -19.66 -10.30 16.15
CA ALA A 268 -18.85 -9.13 16.49
C ALA A 268 -17.33 -9.39 16.40
N LEU A 269 -16.89 -10.65 16.42
CA LEU A 269 -15.47 -10.98 16.20
C LEU A 269 -15.07 -10.77 14.74
N SER A 270 -13.76 -10.60 14.52
CA SER A 270 -13.19 -10.57 13.18
C SER A 270 -13.45 -11.90 12.44
N PHE A 271 -13.45 -11.89 11.11
CA PHE A 271 -13.63 -13.12 10.33
C PHE A 271 -12.51 -14.14 10.56
N SER A 272 -11.29 -13.69 10.86
CA SER A 272 -10.16 -14.57 11.21
C SER A 272 -10.42 -15.31 12.51
N ASP A 273 -10.80 -14.60 13.58
CA ASP A 273 -11.00 -15.22 14.89
C ASP A 273 -12.22 -16.15 14.87
N ARG A 274 -13.25 -15.78 14.09
CA ARG A 274 -14.39 -16.66 13.82
C ARG A 274 -13.95 -17.94 13.12
N LEU A 275 -13.10 -17.84 12.09
CA LEU A 275 -12.56 -18.98 11.37
C LEU A 275 -11.76 -19.91 12.28
N GLU A 276 -10.90 -19.37 13.15
CA GLU A 276 -10.15 -20.17 14.13
C GLU A 276 -11.08 -20.99 15.04
N LYS A 277 -12.14 -20.36 15.57
CA LYS A 277 -13.15 -21.07 16.37
C LYS A 277 -13.83 -22.20 15.59
N ILE A 278 -14.13 -21.99 14.30
CA ILE A 278 -14.70 -23.04 13.44
C ILE A 278 -13.71 -24.20 13.25
N VAL A 279 -12.44 -23.88 12.99
CA VAL A 279 -11.39 -24.89 12.76
C VAL A 279 -11.14 -25.71 14.02
N LEU A 280 -11.11 -25.07 15.19
CA LEU A 280 -11.02 -25.77 16.48
C LEU A 280 -12.22 -26.71 16.68
N TYR A 281 -13.43 -26.23 16.44
CA TYR A 281 -14.63 -27.07 16.52
C TYR A 281 -14.58 -28.28 15.58
N LEU A 282 -14.14 -28.09 14.33
CA LEU A 282 -13.97 -29.17 13.35
C LEU A 282 -12.95 -30.24 13.80
N ARG A 283 -11.89 -29.83 14.49
CA ARG A 283 -10.87 -30.74 15.02
C ARG A 283 -11.35 -31.52 16.23
N GLU A 284 -12.01 -30.85 17.17
CA GLU A 284 -12.49 -31.48 18.40
C GLU A 284 -13.65 -32.44 18.17
N THR A 285 -14.58 -32.09 17.27
CA THR A 285 -15.81 -32.88 17.07
C THR A 285 -15.73 -33.90 15.95
N TYR A 286 -15.10 -33.52 14.82
CA TYR A 286 -15.05 -34.37 13.63
C TYR A 286 -13.64 -34.86 13.30
N HIS A 287 -12.62 -34.47 14.07
CA HIS A 287 -11.21 -34.75 13.80
C HIS A 287 -10.81 -34.36 12.37
N TYR A 288 -11.39 -33.27 11.85
CA TYR A 288 -11.20 -32.82 10.47
C TYR A 288 -10.31 -31.59 10.42
N CYS A 289 -9.28 -31.63 9.56
CA CYS A 289 -8.47 -30.44 9.27
C CYS A 289 -9.03 -29.71 8.04
N PHE A 290 -9.41 -28.44 8.22
CA PHE A 290 -9.92 -27.57 7.15
C PHE A 290 -8.87 -27.34 6.05
N TRP A 291 -7.61 -27.13 6.43
CA TRP A 291 -6.52 -26.81 5.51
C TRP A 291 -6.03 -28.04 4.73
N CYS A 292 -5.81 -29.18 5.41
CA CYS A 292 -5.45 -30.45 4.76
C CYS A 292 -6.63 -31.10 4.00
N LYS A 293 -7.87 -30.71 4.32
CA LYS A 293 -9.12 -31.28 3.79
C LYS A 293 -9.27 -32.79 4.03
N HIS A 294 -8.72 -33.29 5.14
CA HIS A 294 -8.79 -34.71 5.51
C HIS A 294 -9.39 -34.88 6.91
N GLN A 295 -10.20 -35.93 7.05
CA GLN A 295 -10.72 -36.40 8.31
C GLN A 295 -9.77 -37.45 8.89
N TYR A 296 -9.26 -37.18 10.08
CA TYR A 296 -8.39 -38.08 10.83
C TYR A 296 -9.22 -39.03 11.69
N VAL A 297 -8.65 -40.20 11.97
CA VAL A 297 -9.28 -41.20 12.84
C VAL A 297 -8.97 -40.91 14.32
N ASP A 298 -7.80 -40.35 14.59
CA ASP A 298 -7.30 -40.09 15.94
C ASP A 298 -7.49 -38.64 16.38
N ALA A 299 -7.81 -38.46 17.67
CA ALA A 299 -8.02 -37.16 18.31
C ALA A 299 -6.76 -36.27 18.34
N THR A 300 -5.58 -36.85 18.14
CA THR A 300 -4.30 -36.14 18.14
C THR A 300 -3.91 -35.56 16.78
N LEU A 301 -4.72 -35.78 15.72
CA LEU A 301 -4.45 -35.31 14.34
C LEU A 301 -2.99 -35.54 13.92
N ASP A 302 -2.53 -36.78 14.04
CA ASP A 302 -1.12 -37.12 13.80
C ASP A 302 -0.72 -36.79 12.34
N GLY A 303 0.19 -35.83 12.19
CA GLY A 303 0.66 -35.31 10.89
C GLY A 303 0.03 -33.99 10.40
N CYS A 304 -0.80 -33.31 11.20
CA CYS A 304 -1.27 -31.95 10.86
C CYS A 304 -0.28 -30.87 11.36
N PRO A 305 0.23 -29.98 10.49
CA PRO A 305 1.34 -29.07 10.84
C PRO A 305 0.95 -27.88 11.75
N GLY A 306 -0.33 -27.52 11.84
CA GLY A 306 -0.76 -26.45 12.76
C GLY A 306 -2.25 -26.18 12.68
N ILE A 307 -2.75 -25.06 13.21
CA ILE A 307 -4.19 -24.67 13.19
C ILE A 307 -4.45 -23.57 12.16
N THR A 308 -3.44 -22.77 11.84
CA THR A 308 -3.54 -21.62 10.96
C THR A 308 -3.26 -21.99 9.51
N GLU A 309 -3.65 -21.12 8.58
CA GLU A 309 -3.31 -21.28 7.16
C GLU A 309 -1.80 -21.32 6.95
N GLU A 310 -1.07 -20.43 7.63
CA GLU A 310 0.38 -20.24 7.48
C GLU A 310 1.18 -21.51 7.84
N ASP A 311 0.64 -22.36 8.71
CA ASP A 311 1.29 -23.62 9.08
C ASP A 311 1.23 -24.68 7.95
N HIS A 312 0.40 -24.46 6.93
CA HIS A 312 0.10 -25.43 5.86
C HIS A 312 0.55 -25.00 4.45
N ASP A 313 1.14 -23.81 4.32
CA ASP A 313 1.78 -23.31 3.08
C ASP A 313 3.19 -23.92 2.86
#